data_AF-A0A705J318-F1
#
_entry.id   AF-A0A705J318-F1
#
_cell.length_a   1.000
_cell.length_b   1.000
_cell.length_c   1.000
_cell.angle_alpha   90.00
_cell.angle_beta   90.00
_cell.angle_gamma   90.00
#
_symmetry.space_group_name_H-M   'P 1'
#
loop_
_entity.id
_entity.type
_entity.pdbx_description
1 polymer ?
#
loop_
_entity_poly.entity_id
_entity_poly.type
_entity_poly.pdbx_seq_one_letter_code
_entity_poly.pdbx_strand_id
1 'polypeptide(L)'
;SSRPTLSLSALLKQYGIRLTANQAYHQMVKLGIVEQRERYSRTGINNIKKFWSLTAKGCMFGKNITSPANPRETQPHFFESRFPELLKLLDTVH
;
A
#
# COMPACT_ATOMS: atom_id res chain seq x y z
N SER A 1 12.19 -8.73 -14.55
CA SER A 1 12.63 -8.83 -13.14
C SER A 1 11.44 -9.23 -12.27
N SER A 2 11.45 -10.45 -11.74
CA SER A 2 10.37 -11.05 -10.95
C SER A 2 10.70 -11.04 -9.45
N ARG A 3 11.02 -9.87 -8.89
CA ARG A 3 11.13 -9.74 -7.43
C ARG A 3 9.78 -10.12 -6.79
N PRO A 4 9.77 -11.03 -5.79
CA PRO A 4 8.54 -11.44 -5.15
C PRO A 4 7.93 -10.26 -4.37
N THR A 5 6.61 -10.21 -4.36
CA THR A 5 5.86 -9.14 -3.70
C THR A 5 4.71 -9.72 -2.88
N LEU A 6 4.46 -9.16 -1.72
CA LEU A 6 3.38 -9.55 -0.82
C LEU A 6 2.50 -8.35 -0.47
N SER A 7 1.30 -8.61 0.04
CA SER A 7 0.44 -7.57 0.58
C SER A 7 1.07 -6.95 1.84
N LEU A 8 0.73 -5.70 2.14
CA LEU A 8 1.25 -5.01 3.32
C LEU A 8 0.94 -5.76 4.62
N SER A 9 -0.28 -6.30 4.76
CA SER A 9 -0.67 -7.08 5.94
C SER A 9 0.12 -8.38 6.08
N ALA A 10 0.42 -9.07 4.97
CA ALA A 10 1.25 -10.27 5.00
C ALA A 10 2.68 -9.96 5.47
N LEU A 11 3.27 -8.87 4.95
CA LEU A 11 4.61 -8.43 5.34
C LEU A 11 4.68 -7.99 6.81
N LEU A 12 3.72 -7.19 7.28
CA LEU A 12 3.67 -6.78 8.69
C LEU A 12 3.60 -8.00 9.62
N LYS A 13 2.79 -9.01 9.27
CA LYS A 13 2.69 -10.27 10.01
C LYS A 13 4.01 -11.05 9.98
N GLN A 14 4.63 -11.19 8.81
CA GLN A 14 5.89 -11.93 8.63
C GLN A 14 7.04 -11.32 9.45
N TYR A 15 7.07 -10.00 9.60
CA TYR A 15 8.09 -9.28 10.37
C TYR A 15 7.70 -9.05 11.84
N GLY A 16 6.55 -9.57 12.30
CA GLY A 16 6.09 -9.41 13.69
C GLY A 16 5.75 -7.97 14.09
N ILE A 17 5.44 -7.09 13.12
CA ILE A 17 5.15 -5.68 13.36
C ILE A 17 3.69 -5.52 13.80
N ARG A 18 3.47 -4.88 14.95
CA ARG A 18 2.14 -4.64 15.54
C ARG A 18 1.45 -3.37 14.98
N LEU A 19 1.67 -3.04 13.72
CA LEU A 19 0.95 -1.99 13.00
C LEU A 19 -0.18 -2.61 12.19
N THR A 20 -1.33 -1.95 12.15
CA THR A 20 -2.34 -2.29 11.15
C THR A 20 -1.90 -1.79 9.78
N ALA A 21 -2.30 -2.49 8.71
CA ALA A 21 -2.02 -2.05 7.35
C ALA A 21 -2.56 -0.63 7.08
N ASN A 22 -3.70 -0.28 7.66
CA ASN A 22 -4.29 1.05 7.51
C ASN A 22 -3.40 2.14 8.13
N GLN A 23 -2.90 1.95 9.36
CA GLN A 23 -1.97 2.90 9.99
C GLN A 23 -0.69 3.06 9.16
N ALA A 24 -0.11 1.95 8.71
CA ALA A 24 1.10 1.97 7.87
C ALA A 24 0.85 2.71 6.54
N TYR A 25 -0.30 2.51 5.88
CA TYR A 25 -0.64 3.28 4.68
C TYR A 25 -0.73 4.78 4.96
N HIS A 26 -1.33 5.21 6.06
CA HIS A 26 -1.41 6.63 6.42
C HIS A 26 -0.01 7.23 6.68
N GLN A 27 0.91 6.49 7.30
CA GLN A 27 2.31 6.92 7.42
C GLN A 27 3.00 7.01 6.05
N MET A 28 2.76 6.03 5.16
CA MET A 28 3.29 6.06 3.79
C MET A 28 2.77 7.23 2.96
N VAL A 29 1.54 7.71 3.20
CA VAL A 29 1.01 8.93 2.57
C VAL A 29 1.84 10.14 2.98
N LYS A 30 2.12 10.30 4.28
CA LYS A 30 2.97 11.41 4.79
C LYS A 30 4.36 11.41 4.14
N LEU A 31 4.88 10.23 3.77
CA LEU A 31 6.16 10.06 3.08
C LEU A 31 6.09 10.17 1.55
N GLY A 32 4.90 10.34 0.98
CA GLY A 32 4.65 10.36 -0.47
C GLY A 32 4.90 9.03 -1.17
N ILE A 33 4.84 7.90 -0.45
CA ILE A 33 5.06 6.54 -0.98
C ILE A 33 3.77 5.99 -1.58
N VAL A 34 2.64 6.26 -0.94
CA VAL A 34 1.31 5.89 -1.44
C VAL A 34 0.42 7.11 -1.53
N GLU A 35 -0.61 7.01 -2.33
CA GLU A 35 -1.70 7.96 -2.43
C GLU A 35 -3.05 7.25 -2.33
N GLN A 36 -4.07 7.99 -1.90
CA GLN A 36 -5.45 7.52 -1.93
C GLN A 36 -6.06 7.92 -3.27
N ARG A 37 -6.48 6.93 -4.05
CA ARG A 37 -7.23 7.14 -5.28
C ARG A 37 -8.70 6.83 -5.07
N GLU A 38 -9.52 7.37 -5.94
CA GLU A 38 -10.96 7.28 -5.86
C GLU A 38 -11.54 6.79 -7.17
N ARG A 39 -12.67 6.09 -7.06
CA ARG A 39 -13.52 5.76 -8.20
C ARG A 39 -14.97 5.88 -7.82
N TYR A 40 -15.82 6.06 -8.82
CA TYR A 40 -17.25 5.91 -8.64
C TYR A 40 -17.61 4.48 -8.18
N SER A 41 -18.55 4.39 -7.25
CA SER A 41 -19.10 3.15 -6.71
C SER A 41 -20.54 3.36 -6.26
N ARG A 42 -21.48 2.58 -6.80
CA ARG A 42 -22.91 2.65 -6.42
C ARG A 42 -23.17 2.35 -4.94
N THR A 43 -22.26 1.62 -4.29
CA THR A 43 -22.38 1.20 -2.88
C THR A 43 -21.47 1.99 -1.95
N GLY A 44 -20.66 2.92 -2.49
CA GLY A 44 -19.76 3.75 -1.69
C GLY A 44 -20.48 4.95 -1.08
N ILE A 45 -19.96 5.46 0.04
CA ILE A 45 -20.43 6.73 0.61
C ILE A 45 -20.23 7.83 -0.44
N ASN A 46 -21.25 8.66 -0.66
CA ASN A 46 -21.27 9.69 -1.71
C ASN A 46 -20.98 9.14 -3.11
N ASN A 47 -21.31 7.87 -3.36
CA ASN A 47 -20.98 7.13 -4.57
C ASN A 47 -19.47 7.02 -4.87
N ILE A 48 -18.62 7.11 -3.85
CA ILE A 48 -17.17 7.06 -3.98
C ILE A 48 -16.61 5.86 -3.24
N LYS A 49 -15.66 5.16 -3.88
CA LYS A 49 -14.82 4.17 -3.21
C LYS A 49 -13.35 4.58 -3.31
N LYS A 50 -12.72 4.64 -2.15
CA LYS A 50 -11.29 4.93 -1.97
C LYS A 50 -10.49 3.64 -2.00
N PHE A 51 -9.29 3.70 -2.59
CA PHE A 51 -8.33 2.60 -2.61
C PHE A 51 -6.90 3.16 -2.63
N TRP A 52 -5.93 2.33 -2.24
CA TRP A 52 -4.53 2.74 -2.17
C TRP A 52 -3.81 2.48 -3.49
N SER A 53 -2.85 3.34 -3.83
CA SER A 53 -1.95 3.17 -4.95
C SER A 53 -0.55 3.63 -4.56
N LEU A 54 0.48 2.95 -5.04
CA LEU A 54 1.85 3.44 -4.99
C LEU A 54 1.99 4.64 -5.93
N THR A 55 2.68 5.66 -5.45
CA THR A 55 3.17 6.76 -6.29
C THR A 55 4.37 6.30 -7.11
N ALA A 56 4.88 7.16 -8.00
CA ALA A 56 6.14 6.91 -8.71
C ALA A 56 7.31 6.61 -7.74
N LYS A 57 7.38 7.34 -6.61
CA LYS A 57 8.35 7.08 -5.52
C LYS A 57 8.08 5.73 -4.85
N GLY A 58 6.82 5.40 -4.61
CA GLY A 58 6.40 4.13 -4.01
C GLY A 58 6.80 2.90 -4.81
N CYS A 59 6.87 3.00 -6.15
CA CYS A 59 7.28 1.90 -7.03
C CYS A 59 8.70 1.38 -6.77
N MET A 60 9.55 2.11 -6.03
CA MET A 60 10.83 1.57 -5.56
C MET A 60 10.67 0.45 -4.54
N PHE A 61 9.58 0.46 -3.78
CA PHE A 61 9.28 -0.48 -2.70
C PHE A 61 8.26 -1.54 -3.09
N GLY A 62 7.59 -1.41 -4.24
CA GLY A 62 6.51 -2.32 -4.62
C GLY A 62 5.94 -2.12 -6.01
N LYS A 63 4.78 -2.73 -6.24
CA LYS A 63 4.00 -2.66 -7.47
C LYS A 63 2.52 -2.44 -7.15
N ASN A 64 1.85 -1.69 -8.01
CA ASN A 64 0.39 -1.64 -8.04
C ASN A 64 -0.10 -2.85 -8.83
N ILE A 65 -0.67 -3.84 -8.13
CA ILE A 65 -1.38 -4.92 -8.80
C ILE A 65 -2.84 -4.52 -8.99
N THR A 66 -3.48 -5.01 -10.05
CA THR A 66 -4.93 -4.83 -10.21
C THR A 66 -5.65 -5.56 -9.09
N SER A 67 -6.60 -4.89 -8.45
CA SER A 67 -7.39 -5.50 -7.38
C SER A 67 -8.26 -6.64 -7.93
N PRO A 68 -8.27 -7.82 -7.29
CA PRO A 68 -9.16 -8.92 -7.70
C PRO A 68 -10.65 -8.56 -7.48
N ALA A 69 -10.94 -7.62 -6.58
CA ALA A 69 -12.31 -7.19 -6.30
C ALA A 69 -12.85 -6.21 -7.35
N ASN A 70 -11.98 -5.45 -8.02
CA ASN A 70 -12.40 -4.55 -9.08
C ASN A 70 -11.22 -4.17 -10.02
N PRO A 71 -11.36 -4.34 -11.34
CA PRO A 71 -10.28 -4.02 -12.28
C PRO A 71 -9.93 -2.53 -12.39
N ARG A 72 -10.79 -1.62 -11.88
CA ARG A 72 -10.52 -0.18 -11.83
C ARG A 72 -9.79 0.25 -10.54
N GLU A 73 -9.49 -0.69 -9.65
CA GLU A 73 -8.74 -0.43 -8.42
C GLU A 73 -7.35 -1.05 -8.52
N THR A 74 -6.39 -0.40 -7.87
CA THR A 74 -5.09 -0.99 -7.57
C THR A 74 -5.04 -1.48 -6.13
N GLN A 75 -4.18 -2.46 -5.88
CA GLN A 75 -3.78 -2.91 -4.55
C GLN A 75 -2.26 -2.89 -4.48
N PRO A 76 -1.65 -2.09 -3.58
CA PRO A 76 -0.20 -2.08 -3.42
C PRO A 76 0.31 -3.42 -2.87
N HIS A 77 1.26 -4.01 -3.57
CA HIS A 77 2.07 -5.14 -3.11
C HIS A 77 3.53 -4.68 -3.02
N PHE A 78 4.22 -5.04 -1.96
CA PHE A 78 5.57 -4.55 -1.67
C PHE A 78 6.61 -5.66 -1.87
N PHE A 79 7.79 -5.29 -2.36
CA PHE A 79 8.90 -6.20 -2.53
C PHE A 79 9.39 -6.68 -1.17
N GLU A 80 9.44 -8.00 -0.96
CA GLU A 80 9.98 -8.58 0.28
C GLU A 80 11.39 -8.07 0.58
N SER A 81 12.23 -8.01 -0.47
CA SER A 81 13.61 -7.51 -0.40
C SER A 81 13.77 -6.04 0.02
N ARG A 82 12.71 -5.22 -0.06
CA ARG A 82 12.73 -3.78 0.25
C ARG A 82 11.89 -3.42 1.47
N PHE A 83 11.16 -4.38 2.02
CA PHE A 83 10.28 -4.13 3.16
C PHE A 83 11.03 -3.66 4.42
N PRO A 84 12.24 -4.17 4.76
CA PRO A 84 13.01 -3.65 5.90
C PRO A 84 13.37 -2.17 5.76
N GLU A 85 13.71 -1.71 4.55
CA GLU A 85 14.00 -0.29 4.28
C GLU A 85 12.73 0.56 4.43
N LEU A 86 11.59 0.05 3.96
CA LEU A 86 10.30 0.71 4.11
C LEU A 86 9.91 0.86 5.58
N LEU A 87 10.09 -0.17 6.42
CA LEU A 87 9.80 -0.09 7.86
C LEU A 87 10.59 1.02 8.56
N LYS A 88 11.90 1.11 8.28
CA LYS A 88 12.74 2.18 8.83
C LYS A 88 12.22 3.58 8.48
N LEU A 89 11.65 3.75 7.28
CA LEU A 89 11.04 5.03 6.89
C LEU A 89 9.76 5.30 7.68
N LEU A 90 8.93 4.29 7.94
CA LEU A 90 7.70 4.46 8.72
C LEU A 90 8.00 4.89 10.16
N ASP A 91 9.09 4.41 10.75
CA ASP A 91 9.52 4.79 12.11
C ASP A 91 9.94 6.27 12.22
N THR A 92 10.27 6.94 11.11
CA THR A 92 10.58 8.39 11.13
C THR A 92 9.33 9.26 11.24
N VAL A 93 8.15 8.69 10.99
CA VAL A 93 6.88 9.41 10.93
C VAL A 93 6.18 9.35 12.28
N HIS A 94 6.33 10.43 13.05
CA HIS A 94 5.61 10.65 14.31
C HIS A 94 4.22 11.30 14.06
#